data_AF-I1BJS8-F1
#
_entry.id   AF-I1BJS8-F1
#
_cell.length_a   1.000
_cell.length_b   1.000
_cell.length_c   1.000
_cell.angle_alpha   90.00
_cell.angle_beta   90.00
_cell.angle_gamma   90.00
#
_symmetry.space_group_name_H-M   'P 1'
#
loop_
_entity.id
_entity.type
_entity.pdbx_description
1 polymer ?
#
loop_
_entity_poly.entity_id
_entity_poly.type
_entity_poly.pdbx_seq_one_letter_code
_entity_poly.pdbx_strand_id
1 'polypeptide(L)'
;MEVSKDNWEEELKKLEDSTCVHWINKGFRVKETESSSLGRHKTILWSKKYACHRGTDTYVSNARTNDDSGRPVQKNSKKIGCNAIIMMTCRISDPSIVEFARKNDHNHAPGSYSDLQHMSISDTLRDKIKNFLCKGFSRREVRSCLLQEMEGDEQQRDKMFHYDDVYNVWLTVAKDMFQFGNNEFESFQLWKRKLINCGYKVIDHSLDDVFFYGFISSWQMDIMKVSKCFSLDSAFGISSRSNEILYSLVIRHPDTGKGVPVGYLLTNDQSVTPVLEWLKFFKDHCSMQPEQITVDCSIPEADANRVTFGENCRIQLCFFHVAQCCRNLATKFKNQPGQYNNMKVIRGNVMSELQSIMYETVRENVIEKICQFREKVDFSSTKFCRVLGE
;
A
#
# COMPACT_ATOMS: atom_id res chain seq x y z
N MET A 1 21.11 -28.44 30.67
CA MET A 1 22.37 -28.40 29.88
C MET A 1 23.11 -27.15 30.27
N GLU A 2 24.39 -27.26 30.56
CA GLU A 2 25.26 -26.14 30.93
C GLU A 2 26.21 -25.86 29.77
N VAL A 3 26.38 -24.60 29.40
CA VAL A 3 27.28 -24.19 28.32
C VAL A 3 28.05 -22.93 28.71
N SER A 4 29.20 -22.72 28.09
CA SER A 4 29.96 -21.49 28.25
C SER A 4 29.11 -20.27 27.86
N LYS A 5 29.22 -19.20 28.65
CA LYS A 5 28.60 -17.89 28.38
C LYS A 5 29.04 -17.28 27.04
N ASP A 6 30.21 -17.62 26.53
CA ASP A 6 30.66 -17.06 25.26
C ASP A 6 30.04 -17.79 24.05
N ASN A 7 29.56 -19.03 24.24
CA ASN A 7 29.10 -19.90 23.15
C ASN A 7 27.60 -20.21 23.19
N TRP A 8 26.84 -19.65 24.13
CA TRP A 8 25.43 -20.05 24.32
C TRP A 8 24.55 -19.73 23.09
N GLU A 9 24.89 -18.70 22.30
CA GLU A 9 24.18 -18.35 21.06
C GLU A 9 24.40 -19.39 19.96
N GLU A 10 25.63 -19.89 19.83
CA GLU A 10 25.96 -20.98 18.91
C GLU A 10 25.27 -22.27 19.33
N GLU A 11 25.23 -22.58 20.62
CA GLU A 11 24.55 -23.76 21.16
C GLU A 11 23.02 -23.68 21.01
N LEU A 12 22.45 -22.48 21.10
CA LEU A 12 21.04 -22.25 20.75
C LEU A 12 20.81 -22.51 19.26
N LYS A 13 21.70 -22.04 18.38
CA LYS A 13 21.60 -22.27 16.93
C LYS A 13 21.72 -23.75 16.56
N LYS A 14 22.70 -24.47 17.13
CA LYS A 14 22.82 -25.93 16.98
C LYS A 14 21.56 -26.66 17.44
N LEU A 15 20.91 -26.14 18.49
CA LEU A 15 19.63 -26.68 18.95
C LEU A 15 18.50 -26.42 17.95
N GLU A 16 18.43 -25.22 17.36
CA GLU A 16 17.45 -24.92 16.29
C GLU A 16 17.64 -25.87 15.11
N ASP A 17 18.87 -26.05 14.66
CA ASP A 17 19.22 -26.90 13.52
C ASP A 17 18.87 -28.38 13.80
N SER A 18 19.17 -28.88 15.00
CA SER A 18 18.91 -30.29 15.37
C SER A 18 17.46 -30.59 15.71
N THR A 19 16.68 -29.61 16.15
CA THR A 19 15.26 -29.81 16.52
C THR A 19 14.28 -29.32 15.46
N CYS A 20 14.78 -28.64 14.43
CA CYS A 20 13.97 -27.95 13.43
C CYS A 20 12.94 -26.98 14.05
N VAL A 21 13.25 -26.41 15.22
CA VAL A 21 12.41 -25.44 15.93
C VAL A 21 13.13 -24.11 15.95
N HIS A 22 12.51 -23.07 15.39
CA HIS A 22 12.97 -21.71 15.61
C HIS A 22 12.45 -21.15 16.95
N TRP A 23 13.35 -20.58 17.75
CA TRP A 23 13.09 -20.10 19.11
C TRP A 23 13.00 -18.57 19.14
N ILE A 24 11.81 -18.05 19.45
CA ILE A 24 11.54 -16.61 19.51
C ILE A 24 11.82 -16.10 20.93
N ASN A 25 12.67 -15.09 21.07
CA ASN A 25 12.91 -14.42 22.35
C ASN A 25 11.63 -13.70 22.83
N LYS A 26 11.17 -14.03 24.03
CA LYS A 26 9.95 -13.52 24.69
C LYS A 26 10.22 -12.62 25.89
N GLY A 27 11.49 -12.32 26.17
CA GLY A 27 11.82 -11.38 27.23
C GLY A 27 13.19 -11.61 27.85
N PHE A 28 13.67 -10.51 28.40
CA PHE A 28 14.93 -10.38 29.10
C PHE A 28 14.66 -9.90 30.53
N ARG A 29 15.22 -10.58 31.53
CA ARG A 29 15.17 -10.13 32.93
C ARG A 29 16.59 -10.01 33.47
N VAL A 30 16.94 -8.80 33.91
CA VAL A 30 18.09 -8.52 34.77
C VAL A 30 17.55 -8.31 36.18
N LYS A 31 18.16 -8.97 37.17
CA LYS A 31 17.88 -8.70 38.59
C LYS A 31 19.21 -8.47 39.29
N GLU A 32 19.63 -7.22 39.36
CA GLU A 32 20.51 -6.79 40.44
C GLU A 32 19.64 -6.64 41.68
N THR A 33 19.92 -7.39 42.74
CA THR A 33 19.24 -7.19 44.02
C THR A 33 20.31 -6.97 45.07
N GLU A 34 20.41 -5.75 45.58
CA GLU A 34 21.09 -5.47 46.83
C GLU A 34 20.19 -5.84 48.02
N SER A 35 20.71 -6.76 48.82
CA SER A 35 20.54 -6.93 50.27
C SER A 35 19.27 -7.57 50.88
N SER A 36 19.60 -8.54 51.76
CA SER A 36 19.01 -8.87 53.06
C SER A 36 17.99 -10.01 53.19
N SER A 37 18.33 -10.89 54.17
CA SER A 37 17.55 -11.93 54.85
C SER A 37 17.29 -13.29 54.15
N LEU A 38 18.08 -14.28 54.59
CA LEU A 38 17.72 -15.67 54.91
C LEU A 38 16.86 -16.45 53.90
N GLY A 39 17.55 -17.16 53.01
CA GLY A 39 17.03 -18.36 52.33
C GLY A 39 17.62 -18.55 50.94
N ARG A 40 18.66 -19.38 50.79
CA ARG A 40 19.31 -19.84 49.52
C ARG A 40 18.82 -19.15 48.23
N HIS A 41 19.12 -17.86 48.06
CA HIS A 41 18.79 -17.14 46.85
C HIS A 41 19.94 -17.31 45.85
N LYS A 42 19.75 -18.17 44.85
CA LYS A 42 20.59 -18.20 43.65
C LYS A 42 20.37 -16.89 42.90
N THR A 43 21.25 -15.92 43.09
CA THR A 43 21.21 -14.62 42.42
C THR A 43 21.39 -14.81 40.91
N ILE A 44 20.40 -14.40 40.11
CA ILE A 44 20.41 -14.52 38.65
C ILE A 44 21.02 -13.24 38.07
N LEU A 45 22.10 -13.37 37.30
CA LEU A 45 22.72 -12.24 36.61
C LEU A 45 21.79 -11.75 35.48
N TRP A 46 21.37 -12.68 34.63
CA TRP A 46 20.34 -12.44 33.62
C TRP A 46 19.62 -13.74 33.27
N SER A 47 18.41 -13.62 32.75
CA SER A 47 17.70 -14.72 32.12
C SER A 47 16.99 -14.29 30.83
N LYS A 48 16.99 -15.18 29.84
CA LYS A 48 16.27 -15.04 28.58
C LYS A 48 15.26 -16.17 28.44
N LYS A 49 14.03 -15.84 28.06
CA LYS A 49 12.99 -16.82 27.75
C LYS A 49 12.80 -16.89 26.25
N TYR A 50 12.90 -18.08 25.69
CA TYR A 50 12.57 -18.36 24.31
C TYR A 50 11.34 -19.27 24.24
N ALA A 51 10.48 -19.04 23.27
CA ALA A 51 9.31 -19.87 23.00
C ALA A 51 9.33 -20.38 21.55
N CYS A 52 8.71 -21.53 21.31
CA CYS A 52 8.58 -22.06 19.96
C CYS A 52 7.96 -21.02 19.01
N HIS A 53 8.38 -21.00 17.74
CA HIS A 53 7.82 -20.12 16.71
C HIS A 53 6.30 -20.27 16.52
N ARG A 54 5.75 -21.43 16.86
CA ARG A 54 4.32 -21.79 16.88
C ARG A 54 3.62 -21.47 18.22
N GLY A 55 4.36 -20.97 19.21
CA GLY A 55 3.88 -20.63 20.56
C GLY A 55 2.96 -19.41 20.59
N THR A 56 2.36 -19.12 21.74
CA THR A 56 1.43 -18.00 21.91
C THR A 56 2.11 -16.63 21.74
N ASP A 57 1.45 -15.74 20.99
CA ASP A 57 1.39 -14.29 21.16
C ASP A 57 0.18 -13.76 20.38
N THR A 58 -0.41 -12.67 20.87
CA THR A 58 -1.76 -12.10 20.70
C THR A 58 -2.38 -11.98 19.30
N TYR A 59 -1.68 -12.28 18.21
CA TYR A 59 -2.27 -12.24 16.87
C TYR A 59 -2.77 -13.62 16.44
N VAL A 60 -4.05 -13.88 16.70
CA VAL A 60 -4.82 -14.96 16.08
C VAL A 60 -5.47 -14.37 14.84
N SER A 61 -5.05 -14.80 13.64
CA SER A 61 -5.76 -14.44 12.41
C SER A 61 -7.13 -15.14 12.43
N ASN A 62 -8.22 -14.36 12.48
CA ASN A 62 -9.57 -14.87 12.27
C ASN A 62 -9.78 -15.16 10.77
N ALA A 63 -9.13 -16.19 10.25
CA ALA A 63 -9.45 -16.70 8.92
C ALA A 63 -10.88 -17.26 8.99
N ARG A 64 -11.81 -16.63 8.25
CA ARG A 64 -13.19 -17.13 8.14
C ARG A 64 -13.19 -18.46 7.37
N THR A 65 -13.93 -19.43 7.88
CA THR A 65 -14.28 -20.66 7.17
C THR A 65 -15.18 -20.32 5.98
N ASN A 66 -14.75 -20.65 4.76
CA ASN A 66 -15.38 -20.76 3.41
C ASN A 66 -16.71 -20.08 3.01
N ASP A 67 -17.51 -19.46 3.89
CA ASP A 67 -18.89 -19.03 3.59
C ASP A 67 -19.08 -17.51 3.37
N ASP A 68 -18.03 -16.68 3.45
CA ASP A 68 -18.15 -15.23 3.22
C ASP A 68 -17.35 -14.75 1.99
N SER A 69 -18.08 -14.54 0.89
CA SER A 69 -17.60 -14.21 -0.45
C SER A 69 -17.13 -12.76 -0.62
N GLY A 70 -16.03 -12.34 0.03
CA GLY A 70 -15.54 -10.97 -0.20
C GLY A 70 -14.16 -10.54 0.28
N ARG A 71 -13.38 -11.37 0.99
CA ARG A 71 -12.00 -11.03 1.38
C ARG A 71 -11.01 -12.06 0.85
N PRO A 72 -9.80 -11.67 0.40
CA PRO A 72 -8.78 -12.63 0.00
C PRO A 72 -8.46 -13.57 1.17
N VAL A 73 -8.33 -14.86 0.85
CA VAL A 73 -8.02 -15.97 1.78
C VAL A 73 -6.84 -15.57 2.67
N GLN A 74 -7.10 -15.25 3.94
CA GLN A 74 -6.05 -15.04 4.92
C GLN A 74 -5.40 -16.39 5.25
N LYS A 75 -4.06 -16.44 5.25
CA LYS A 75 -3.32 -17.64 5.66
C LYS A 75 -3.72 -18.06 7.08
N ASN A 76 -3.76 -19.37 7.31
CA ASN A 76 -3.91 -19.92 8.64
C ASN A 76 -2.82 -19.36 9.56
N SER A 77 -3.21 -19.04 10.79
CA SER A 77 -2.31 -18.48 11.79
C SER A 77 -1.05 -19.35 11.93
N LYS A 78 0.11 -18.69 11.96
CA LYS A 78 1.38 -19.32 12.35
C LYS A 78 1.33 -19.83 13.81
N LYS A 79 0.46 -19.27 14.65
CA LYS A 79 0.40 -19.49 16.10
C LYS A 79 -0.68 -20.52 16.43
N ILE A 80 -0.28 -21.63 17.05
CA ILE A 80 -1.18 -22.72 17.51
C ILE A 80 -1.08 -22.95 19.02
N GLY A 81 -0.45 -22.01 19.73
CA GLY A 81 -0.31 -22.07 21.18
C GLY A 81 0.63 -23.16 21.68
N CYS A 82 1.70 -23.46 20.94
CA CYS A 82 2.74 -24.39 21.40
C CYS A 82 3.35 -23.93 22.74
N ASN A 83 3.37 -24.82 23.74
CA ASN A 83 3.85 -24.56 25.08
C ASN A 83 5.36 -24.80 25.26
N ALA A 84 6.05 -25.21 24.19
CA ALA A 84 7.47 -25.48 24.23
C ALA A 84 8.27 -24.18 24.47
N ILE A 85 9.16 -24.22 25.46
CA ILE A 85 9.97 -23.08 25.90
C ILE A 85 11.39 -23.52 26.26
N ILE A 86 12.33 -22.61 26.05
CA ILE A 86 13.69 -22.68 26.56
C ILE A 86 13.91 -21.50 27.47
N MET A 87 14.35 -21.78 28.69
CA MET A 87 14.78 -20.78 29.64
C MET A 87 16.30 -20.86 29.78
N MET A 88 16.95 -19.73 29.54
CA MET A 88 18.39 -19.57 29.64
C MET A 88 18.69 -18.70 30.85
N THR A 89 19.50 -19.20 31.77
CA THR A 89 19.79 -18.51 33.03
C THR A 89 21.29 -18.46 33.27
N CYS A 90 21.84 -17.26 33.43
CA CYS A 90 23.19 -17.04 33.92
C CYS A 90 23.11 -16.58 35.38
N ARG A 91 23.88 -17.19 36.27
CA ARG A 91 23.87 -16.87 37.71
C ARG A 91 25.06 -16.02 38.09
N ILE A 92 24.92 -15.23 39.15
CA ILE A 92 26.04 -14.45 39.70
C ILE A 92 27.09 -15.36 40.32
N SER A 93 26.67 -16.50 40.89
CA SER A 93 27.58 -17.49 41.49
C SER A 93 28.51 -18.16 40.48
N ASP A 94 28.10 -18.23 39.22
CA ASP A 94 28.89 -18.77 38.13
C ASP A 94 28.56 -18.02 36.83
N PRO A 95 29.19 -16.85 36.63
CA PRO A 95 28.90 -16.00 35.48
C PRO A 95 29.52 -16.55 34.19
N SER A 96 30.31 -17.64 34.27
CA SER A 96 30.95 -18.27 33.11
C SER A 96 30.05 -19.30 32.43
N ILE A 97 28.99 -19.75 33.11
CA ILE A 97 28.09 -20.80 32.65
C ILE A 97 26.65 -20.28 32.47
N VAL A 98 26.01 -20.71 31.38
CA VAL A 98 24.59 -20.50 31.10
C VAL A 98 23.85 -21.84 31.18
N GLU A 99 22.84 -21.88 32.03
CA GLU A 99 21.96 -23.04 32.18
C GLU A 99 20.77 -22.98 31.23
N PHE A 100 20.56 -24.07 30.48
CA PHE A 100 19.41 -24.30 29.62
C PHE A 100 18.43 -25.23 30.31
N ALA A 101 17.26 -24.69 30.68
CA ALA A 101 16.10 -25.45 31.11
C ALA A 101 15.10 -25.51 29.96
N ARG A 102 14.76 -26.73 29.51
CA ARG A 102 13.90 -26.95 28.34
C ARG A 102 12.58 -27.59 28.77
N LYS A 103 11.47 -27.05 28.27
CA LYS A 103 10.17 -27.73 28.24
C LYS A 103 9.89 -28.05 26.78
N ASN A 104 10.13 -29.30 26.38
CA ASN A 104 10.07 -29.74 24.98
C ASN A 104 8.71 -30.36 24.61
N ASP A 105 7.62 -29.76 25.10
CA ASP A 105 6.26 -30.23 24.88
C ASP A 105 5.63 -29.52 23.68
N HIS A 106 5.75 -30.15 22.52
CA HIS A 106 5.25 -29.64 21.24
C HIS A 106 3.89 -30.25 20.90
N ASN A 107 2.91 -29.41 20.57
CA ASN A 107 1.60 -29.80 20.03
C ASN A 107 1.57 -29.79 18.49
N HIS A 108 2.74 -29.82 17.86
CA HIS A 108 2.95 -29.95 16.42
C HIS A 108 4.17 -30.84 16.19
N ALA A 109 4.41 -31.24 14.94
CA ALA A 109 5.61 -31.96 14.54
C ALA A 109 6.65 -30.97 13.97
N PRO A 110 7.69 -30.58 14.75
CA PRO A 110 8.77 -29.73 14.25
C PRO A 110 9.41 -30.32 12.99
N GLY A 111 9.74 -29.47 12.02
CA GLY A 111 10.40 -29.88 10.77
C GLY A 111 9.50 -30.62 9.77
N SER A 112 8.24 -30.90 10.10
CA SER A 112 7.28 -31.40 9.11
C SER A 112 7.01 -30.35 8.02
N TYR A 113 6.62 -30.77 6.82
CA TYR A 113 6.24 -29.86 5.72
C TYR A 113 5.23 -28.78 6.15
N SER A 114 4.25 -29.17 6.97
CA SER A 114 3.23 -28.27 7.53
C SER A 114 3.78 -27.26 8.55
N ASP A 115 4.90 -27.57 9.20
CA ASP A 115 5.57 -26.69 10.15
C ASP A 115 6.56 -25.75 9.43
N LEU A 116 7.34 -26.30 8.49
CA LEU A 116 8.32 -25.55 7.69
C LEU A 116 7.69 -24.34 7.01
N GLN A 117 6.50 -24.45 6.40
CA GLN A 117 5.83 -23.30 5.75
C GLN A 117 5.62 -22.07 6.66
N HIS A 118 5.71 -22.24 7.98
CA HIS A 118 5.55 -21.17 8.96
C HIS A 118 6.89 -20.67 9.52
N MET A 119 8.03 -21.25 9.15
CA MET A 119 9.35 -20.75 9.51
C MET A 119 9.74 -19.54 8.68
N SER A 120 10.66 -18.72 9.19
CA SER A 120 11.29 -17.67 8.39
C SER A 120 12.15 -18.28 7.29
N ILE A 121 12.24 -17.59 6.15
CA ILE A 121 13.26 -17.89 5.14
C ILE A 121 14.67 -17.65 5.69
N SER A 122 15.66 -18.32 5.11
CA SER A 122 17.07 -18.12 5.46
C SER A 122 17.54 -16.69 5.19
N ASP A 123 18.60 -16.27 5.89
CA ASP A 123 19.21 -14.96 5.65
C ASP A 123 19.82 -14.89 4.24
N THR A 124 20.37 -16.00 3.72
CA THR A 124 20.87 -16.09 2.35
C THR A 124 19.79 -15.80 1.32
N LEU A 125 18.62 -16.45 1.43
CA LEU A 125 17.50 -16.18 0.53
C LEU A 125 16.95 -14.77 0.71
N ARG A 126 16.87 -14.29 1.95
CA ARG A 126 16.45 -12.92 2.27
C ARG A 126 17.33 -11.88 1.59
N ASP A 127 18.65 -12.07 1.62
CA ASP A 127 19.60 -11.14 1.01
C ASP A 127 19.58 -11.21 -0.52
N LYS A 128 19.37 -12.39 -1.11
CA LYS A 128 19.08 -12.52 -2.55
C LYS A 128 17.83 -11.70 -2.94
N ILE A 129 16.72 -11.87 -2.20
CA ILE A 129 15.48 -11.11 -2.43
C ILE A 129 15.74 -9.60 -2.33
N LYS A 130 16.43 -9.14 -1.27
CA LYS A 130 16.78 -7.73 -1.09
C LYS A 130 17.57 -7.18 -2.29
N ASN A 131 18.58 -7.92 -2.76
CA ASN A 131 19.42 -7.49 -3.89
C ASN A 131 18.59 -7.28 -5.16
N PHE A 132 17.68 -8.21 -5.49
CA PHE A 132 16.78 -8.02 -6.63
C PHE A 132 15.87 -6.81 -6.46
N LEU A 133 15.28 -6.61 -5.27
CA LEU A 133 14.40 -5.47 -4.99
C LEU A 133 15.14 -4.13 -5.09
N CYS A 134 16.37 -4.04 -4.57
CA CYS A 134 17.21 -2.84 -4.68
C CYS A 134 17.60 -2.52 -6.14
N LYS A 135 17.66 -3.54 -7.01
CA LYS A 135 17.87 -3.38 -8.46
C LYS A 135 16.60 -2.98 -9.23
N GLY A 136 15.47 -2.81 -8.55
CA GLY A 136 14.21 -2.37 -9.16
C GLY A 136 13.34 -3.48 -9.71
N PHE A 137 13.67 -4.75 -9.48
CA PHE A 137 12.79 -5.86 -9.88
C PHE A 137 11.49 -5.83 -9.07
N SER A 138 10.36 -6.06 -9.74
CA SER A 138 9.08 -6.19 -9.07
C SER A 138 9.05 -7.48 -8.24
N ARG A 139 8.23 -7.49 -7.17
CA ARG A 139 8.02 -8.66 -6.31
C ARG A 139 7.66 -9.94 -7.10
N ARG A 140 6.94 -9.78 -8.22
CA ARG A 140 6.57 -10.90 -9.10
C ARG A 140 7.78 -11.43 -9.87
N GLU A 141 8.59 -10.53 -10.43
CA GLU A 141 9.83 -10.89 -11.14
C GLU A 141 10.83 -11.53 -10.18
N VAL A 142 11.03 -10.96 -8.98
CA VAL A 142 11.91 -11.55 -7.95
C VAL A 142 11.52 -12.98 -7.65
N ARG A 143 10.22 -13.22 -7.40
CA ARG A 143 9.71 -14.58 -7.17
C ARG A 143 9.94 -15.49 -8.39
N SER A 144 9.67 -15.00 -9.59
CA SER A 144 9.84 -15.79 -10.82
C SER A 144 11.30 -16.19 -11.04
N CYS A 145 12.24 -15.26 -10.87
CA CYS A 145 13.68 -15.53 -11.03
C CYS A 145 14.16 -16.53 -9.99
N LEU A 146 13.83 -16.32 -8.71
CA LEU A 146 14.28 -17.19 -7.64
C LEU A 146 13.71 -18.61 -7.74
N LEU A 147 12.46 -18.77 -8.21
CA LEU A 147 11.90 -20.10 -8.45
C LEU A 147 12.62 -20.87 -9.57
N GLN A 148 13.19 -20.18 -10.55
CA GLN A 148 13.98 -20.79 -11.62
C GLN A 148 15.38 -21.21 -11.14
N GLU A 149 15.95 -20.51 -10.16
CA GLU A 149 17.29 -20.82 -9.61
C GLU A 149 17.27 -21.99 -8.60
N MET A 150 16.09 -22.40 -8.12
CA MET A 150 15.90 -23.30 -6.98
C MET A 150 16.13 -24.81 -7.25
N GLU A 151 16.98 -25.16 -8.23
CA GLU A 151 17.29 -26.56 -8.58
C GLU A 151 18.36 -27.23 -7.68
N GLY A 152 18.87 -26.53 -6.64
CA GLY A 152 20.02 -26.97 -5.83
C GLY A 152 19.74 -27.54 -4.41
N ASP A 153 20.81 -27.60 -3.62
CA ASP A 153 20.90 -28.10 -2.23
C ASP A 153 20.34 -27.11 -1.18
N GLU A 154 19.39 -26.27 -1.58
CA GLU A 154 18.82 -25.24 -0.71
C GLU A 154 17.94 -25.86 0.40
N GLN A 155 17.87 -25.18 1.55
CA GLN A 155 17.05 -25.62 2.68
C GLN A 155 15.61 -25.88 2.25
N GLN A 156 15.00 -26.96 2.75
CA GLN A 156 13.62 -27.33 2.38
C GLN A 156 12.62 -26.19 2.62
N ARG A 157 12.84 -25.34 3.64
CA ARG A 157 12.03 -24.13 3.87
C ARG A 157 12.11 -23.14 2.71
N ASP A 158 13.31 -22.88 2.21
CA ASP A 158 13.56 -21.86 1.19
C ASP A 158 12.87 -22.24 -0.11
N LYS A 159 12.87 -23.53 -0.47
CA LYS A 159 12.09 -24.09 -1.60
C LYS A 159 10.58 -23.84 -1.51
N MET A 160 10.07 -23.52 -0.31
CA MET A 160 8.66 -23.24 -0.04
C MET A 160 8.36 -21.74 0.11
N PHE A 161 9.29 -20.84 -0.24
CA PHE A 161 9.05 -19.40 -0.09
C PHE A 161 7.85 -18.93 -0.92
N HIS A 162 7.07 -18.02 -0.35
CA HIS A 162 5.85 -17.51 -0.96
C HIS A 162 5.98 -16.04 -1.35
N TYR A 163 5.01 -15.54 -2.11
CA TYR A 163 4.89 -14.11 -2.41
C TYR A 163 4.94 -13.23 -1.16
N ASP A 164 4.38 -13.69 -0.04
CA ASP A 164 4.36 -12.92 1.21
C ASP A 164 5.76 -12.78 1.83
N ASP A 165 6.63 -13.77 1.64
CA ASP A 165 8.02 -13.69 2.10
C ASP A 165 8.74 -12.56 1.35
N VAL A 166 8.57 -12.51 0.02
CA VAL A 166 9.08 -11.42 -0.83
C VAL A 166 8.45 -10.08 -0.43
N TYR A 167 7.15 -10.05 -0.15
CA TYR A 167 6.44 -8.85 0.28
C TYR A 167 6.96 -8.29 1.62
N ASN A 168 7.22 -9.15 2.60
CA ASN A 168 7.73 -8.73 3.90
C ASN A 168 9.16 -8.19 3.80
N VAL A 169 10.00 -8.82 2.97
CA VAL A 169 11.34 -8.28 2.66
C VAL A 169 11.22 -6.95 1.94
N TRP A 170 10.31 -6.83 0.99
CA TRP A 170 10.02 -5.56 0.32
C TRP A 170 9.57 -4.48 1.28
N LEU A 171 8.76 -4.75 2.30
CA LEU A 171 8.40 -3.74 3.29
C LEU A 171 9.62 -3.19 4.03
N THR A 172 10.59 -4.05 4.34
CA THR A 172 11.86 -3.60 4.96
C THR A 172 12.66 -2.75 3.99
N VAL A 173 12.86 -3.23 2.75
CA VAL A 173 13.61 -2.50 1.71
C VAL A 173 12.93 -1.17 1.38
N ALA A 174 11.60 -1.15 1.23
CA ALA A 174 10.83 0.04 0.94
C ALA A 174 10.96 1.08 2.06
N LYS A 175 10.98 0.64 3.32
CA LYS A 175 11.25 1.52 4.45
C LYS A 175 12.63 2.19 4.29
N ASP A 176 13.66 1.42 4.02
CA ASP A 176 15.02 1.95 3.86
C ASP A 176 15.18 2.84 2.61
N MET A 177 14.44 2.53 1.54
CA MET A 177 14.49 3.27 0.28
C MET A 177 13.68 4.58 0.29
N PHE A 178 12.56 4.62 1.02
CA PHE A 178 11.58 5.71 0.92
C PHE A 178 11.41 6.51 2.22
N GLN A 179 11.77 5.96 3.38
CA GLN A 179 11.67 6.65 4.67
C GLN A 179 13.04 7.24 5.06
N PHE A 180 13.27 8.52 4.73
CA PHE A 180 14.53 9.21 5.04
C PHE A 180 14.56 9.87 6.43
N GLY A 181 13.42 9.98 7.11
CA GLY A 181 13.29 10.61 8.43
C GLY A 181 12.55 9.75 9.44
N ASN A 182 12.47 10.21 10.69
CA ASN A 182 11.83 9.46 11.79
C ASN A 182 10.31 9.39 11.64
N ASN A 183 9.74 10.33 10.88
CA ASN A 183 8.32 10.36 10.54
C ASN A 183 8.12 10.78 9.07
N GLU A 184 6.85 10.74 8.63
CA GLU A 184 6.44 11.03 7.25
C GLU A 184 6.79 12.47 6.85
N PHE A 185 6.54 13.46 7.72
CA PHE A 185 6.82 14.87 7.44
C PHE A 185 8.33 15.14 7.31
N GLU A 186 9.16 14.54 8.16
CA GLU A 186 10.62 14.66 8.06
C GLU A 186 11.14 14.00 6.78
N SER A 187 10.66 12.79 6.48
CA SER A 187 10.99 12.08 5.24
C SER A 187 10.63 12.90 4.01
N PHE A 188 9.50 13.59 4.06
CA PHE A 188 9.02 14.44 2.98
C PHE A 188 9.91 15.66 2.72
N GLN A 189 10.36 16.35 3.77
CA GLN A 189 11.31 17.45 3.64
C GLN A 189 12.66 17.00 3.05
N LEU A 190 13.09 15.79 3.39
CA LEU A 190 14.30 15.19 2.81
C LEU A 190 14.10 14.81 1.34
N TRP A 191 12.93 14.25 0.99
CA TRP A 191 12.55 14.01 -0.40
C TRP A 191 12.55 15.29 -1.23
N LYS A 192 12.00 16.39 -0.69
CA LYS A 192 12.03 17.70 -1.35
C LYS A 192 13.43 18.11 -1.74
N ARG A 193 14.37 18.08 -0.79
CA ARG A 193 15.78 18.44 -1.05
C ARG A 193 16.40 17.51 -2.09
N LYS A 194 16.14 16.21 -1.98
CA LYS A 194 16.65 15.20 -2.93
C LYS A 194 16.15 15.44 -4.35
N LEU A 195 14.84 15.69 -4.52
CA LEU A 195 14.23 15.96 -5.82
C LEU A 195 14.80 17.23 -6.46
N ILE A 196 14.93 18.32 -5.69
CA ILE A 196 15.56 19.56 -6.15
C ILE A 196 17.00 19.29 -6.60
N ASN A 197 17.79 18.54 -5.81
CA ASN A 197 19.16 18.17 -6.17
C ASN A 197 19.24 17.30 -7.43
N CYS A 198 18.19 16.52 -7.73
CA CYS A 198 18.06 15.75 -8.96
C CYS A 198 17.50 16.57 -10.15
N GLY A 199 17.35 17.89 -10.01
CA GLY A 199 16.87 18.76 -11.09
C GLY A 199 15.36 18.78 -11.29
N TYR A 200 14.58 18.26 -10.34
CA TYR A 200 13.13 18.36 -10.38
C TYR A 200 12.70 19.78 -10.02
N LYS A 201 11.62 20.25 -10.64
CA LYS A 201 10.90 21.42 -10.13
C LYS A 201 9.88 20.96 -9.09
N VAL A 202 9.76 21.74 -8.04
CA VAL A 202 8.91 21.45 -6.89
C VAL A 202 8.11 22.69 -6.55
N ILE A 203 6.84 22.50 -6.22
CA ILE A 203 5.99 23.48 -5.54
C ILE A 203 5.53 22.87 -4.23
N ASP A 204 5.50 23.67 -3.17
CA ASP A 204 4.99 23.23 -1.89
C ASP A 204 4.36 24.37 -1.11
N HIS A 205 3.40 24.01 -0.28
CA HIS A 205 2.79 24.87 0.70
C HIS A 205 2.52 24.05 1.95
N SER A 206 2.80 24.64 3.11
CA SER A 206 2.47 24.05 4.40
C SER A 206 2.12 25.18 5.34
N LEU A 207 0.87 25.21 5.81
CA LEU A 207 0.40 26.13 6.82
C LEU A 207 -0.49 25.35 7.79
N ASP A 208 -0.13 25.38 9.07
CA ASP A 208 -0.77 24.58 10.12
C ASP A 208 -0.84 23.09 9.73
N ASP A 209 -2.05 22.51 9.77
CA ASP A 209 -2.31 21.11 9.42
C ASP A 209 -2.60 20.91 7.92
N VAL A 210 -2.53 21.94 7.09
CA VAL A 210 -2.82 21.89 5.65
C VAL A 210 -1.54 21.95 4.83
N PHE A 211 -1.40 21.02 3.87
CA PHE A 211 -0.26 21.01 2.97
C PHE A 211 -0.62 20.58 1.55
N PHE A 212 0.20 21.02 0.61
CA PHE A 212 0.30 20.37 -0.69
C PHE A 212 1.73 20.40 -1.21
N TYR A 213 2.04 19.45 -2.10
CA TYR A 213 3.37 19.29 -2.66
C TYR A 213 3.29 18.70 -4.05
N GLY A 214 3.73 19.48 -5.03
CA GLY A 214 3.80 19.10 -6.41
C GLY A 214 5.24 18.97 -6.89
N PHE A 215 5.51 18.01 -7.79
CA PHE A 215 6.82 17.87 -8.39
C PHE A 215 6.75 17.35 -9.83
N ILE A 216 7.79 17.69 -10.60
CA ILE A 216 7.97 17.30 -11.99
C ILE A 216 9.47 17.21 -12.33
N SER A 217 9.87 16.17 -13.05
CA SER A 217 11.24 15.99 -13.54
C SER A 217 11.49 16.76 -14.84
N SER A 218 12.76 16.96 -15.21
CA SER A 218 13.12 17.66 -16.45
C SER A 218 12.57 17.00 -17.71
N TRP A 219 12.70 15.67 -17.84
CA TRP A 219 12.20 14.95 -19.01
C TRP A 219 10.66 15.00 -19.10
N GLN A 220 9.96 14.98 -17.96
CA GLN A 220 8.49 15.15 -17.93
C GLN A 220 8.09 16.55 -18.40
N MET A 221 8.85 17.59 -18.05
CA MET A 221 8.61 18.94 -18.57
C MET A 221 8.77 19.00 -20.09
N ASP A 222 9.76 18.29 -20.64
CA ASP A 222 10.02 18.33 -22.08
C ASP A 222 8.88 17.71 -22.89
N ILE A 223 8.32 16.60 -22.42
CA ILE A 223 7.13 16.01 -23.05
C ILE A 223 5.84 16.79 -22.74
N MET A 224 5.75 17.46 -21.59
CA MET A 224 4.62 18.33 -21.23
C MET A 224 4.50 19.52 -22.17
N LYS A 225 5.63 20.17 -22.52
CA LYS A 225 5.69 21.36 -23.40
C LYS A 225 5.04 21.14 -24.77
N VAL A 226 5.18 19.94 -25.32
CA VAL A 226 4.69 19.60 -26.66
C VAL A 226 3.30 18.98 -26.63
N SER A 227 2.77 18.64 -25.44
CA SER A 227 1.45 18.05 -25.30
C SER A 227 0.35 19.09 -25.33
N LYS A 228 -0.73 18.78 -26.04
CA LYS A 228 -1.95 19.59 -26.13
C LYS A 228 -3.11 19.06 -25.31
N CYS A 229 -3.07 17.75 -25.02
CA CYS A 229 -4.13 17.06 -24.30
C CYS A 229 -3.57 16.47 -23.00
N PHE A 230 -4.27 16.74 -21.90
CA PHE A 230 -3.91 16.26 -20.58
C PHE A 230 -5.10 15.53 -19.95
N SER A 231 -4.80 14.68 -18.98
CA SER A 231 -5.78 14.04 -18.11
C SER A 231 -5.36 14.22 -16.66
N LEU A 232 -6.26 14.77 -15.86
CA LEU A 232 -6.10 14.93 -14.42
C LEU A 232 -6.89 13.82 -13.74
N ASP A 233 -6.23 13.09 -12.83
CA ASP A 233 -6.84 11.99 -12.07
C ASP A 233 -6.49 12.13 -10.59
N SER A 234 -7.44 11.78 -9.72
CA SER A 234 -7.27 11.86 -8.26
C SER A 234 -7.38 10.48 -7.61
N ALA A 235 -6.37 10.13 -6.81
CA ALA A 235 -6.32 8.87 -6.07
C ALA A 235 -6.49 9.12 -4.56
N PHE A 236 -7.50 8.47 -3.98
CA PHE A 236 -7.82 8.54 -2.54
C PHE A 236 -7.30 7.30 -1.80
N GLY A 237 -7.11 7.41 -0.48
CA GLY A 237 -6.73 6.26 0.37
C GLY A 237 -5.28 5.81 0.17
N ILE A 238 -4.41 6.77 -0.19
CA ILE A 238 -2.99 6.55 -0.47
C ILE A 238 -2.13 6.40 0.79
N SER A 239 -2.65 6.80 1.96
CA SER A 239 -1.98 6.64 3.24
C SER A 239 -2.96 6.12 4.30
N SER A 240 -2.44 5.80 5.50
CA SER A 240 -3.28 5.49 6.65
C SER A 240 -4.14 6.67 7.12
N ARG A 241 -3.84 7.89 6.65
CA ARG A 241 -4.63 9.09 6.89
C ARG A 241 -5.64 9.22 5.75
N SER A 242 -6.92 9.07 6.07
CA SER A 242 -7.98 8.95 5.07
C SER A 242 -8.27 10.24 4.28
N ASN A 243 -7.65 11.37 4.63
CA ASN A 243 -7.89 12.68 4.02
C ASN A 243 -6.86 13.06 2.95
N GLU A 244 -5.79 12.30 2.77
CA GLU A 244 -4.75 12.59 1.78
C GLU A 244 -5.15 12.11 0.37
N ILE A 245 -4.83 12.94 -0.62
CA ILE A 245 -5.15 12.77 -2.04
C ILE A 245 -3.88 12.91 -2.86
N LEU A 246 -3.68 12.00 -3.80
CA LEU A 246 -2.66 12.13 -4.86
C LEU A 246 -3.34 12.48 -6.17
N TYR A 247 -3.08 13.69 -6.67
CA TYR A 247 -3.37 14.04 -8.04
C TYR A 247 -2.23 13.62 -8.96
N SER A 248 -2.59 13.12 -10.14
CA SER A 248 -1.64 12.84 -11.21
C SER A 248 -2.09 13.53 -12.49
N LEU A 249 -1.14 14.16 -13.17
CA LEU A 249 -1.34 14.75 -14.48
C LEU A 249 -0.70 13.83 -15.52
N VAL A 250 -1.50 13.34 -16.45
CA VAL A 250 -1.10 12.35 -17.45
C VAL A 250 -1.22 12.96 -18.84
N ILE A 251 -0.25 12.66 -19.71
CA ILE A 251 -0.32 12.98 -21.14
C ILE A 251 -0.17 11.72 -21.97
N ARG A 252 -0.48 11.84 -23.26
CA ARG A 252 -0.14 10.80 -24.24
C ARG A 252 1.32 10.96 -24.67
N HIS A 253 2.15 9.96 -24.40
CA HIS A 253 3.54 9.94 -24.83
C HIS A 253 3.63 9.99 -26.37
N PRO A 254 4.47 10.86 -26.96
CA PRO A 254 4.51 11.06 -28.41
C PRO A 254 4.89 9.76 -29.16
N ASP A 255 5.93 9.07 -28.70
CA ASP A 255 6.44 7.90 -29.43
C ASP A 255 5.60 6.63 -29.24
N THR A 256 5.14 6.35 -28.02
CA THR A 256 4.45 5.09 -27.70
C THR A 256 2.93 5.21 -27.76
N GLY A 257 2.39 6.43 -27.79
CA GLY A 257 0.97 6.70 -27.70
C GLY A 257 0.32 6.31 -26.36
N LYS A 258 1.09 5.86 -25.37
CA LYS A 258 0.60 5.43 -24.04
C LYS A 258 0.48 6.63 -23.09
N GLY A 259 -0.38 6.49 -22.07
CA GLY A 259 -0.44 7.44 -20.97
C GLY A 259 0.86 7.45 -20.17
N VAL A 260 1.43 8.62 -19.95
CA VAL A 260 2.61 8.83 -19.10
C VAL A 260 2.32 9.94 -18.08
N PRO A 261 2.52 9.71 -16.77
CA PRO A 261 2.37 10.75 -15.78
C PRO A 261 3.52 11.75 -15.91
N VAL A 262 3.18 13.03 -15.96
CA VAL A 262 4.11 14.15 -16.07
C VAL A 262 4.13 15.02 -14.83
N GLY A 263 3.17 14.88 -13.93
CA GLY A 263 3.13 15.65 -12.70
C GLY A 263 2.42 14.88 -11.61
N TYR A 264 2.87 15.09 -10.38
CA TYR A 264 2.20 14.60 -9.19
C TYR A 264 1.97 15.75 -8.22
N LEU A 265 0.85 15.71 -7.51
CA LEU A 265 0.51 16.61 -6.41
C LEU A 265 -0.07 15.80 -5.25
N LEU A 266 0.60 15.82 -4.11
CA LEU A 266 0.11 15.25 -2.86
C LEU A 266 -0.46 16.36 -1.99
N THR A 267 -1.68 16.19 -1.48
CA THR A 267 -2.31 17.17 -0.58
C THR A 267 -3.27 16.50 0.41
N ASN A 268 -3.50 17.14 1.54
CA ASN A 268 -4.61 16.80 2.44
C ASN A 268 -5.75 17.83 2.42
N ASP A 269 -5.66 18.83 1.55
CA ASP A 269 -6.71 19.83 1.29
C ASP A 269 -7.55 19.41 0.08
N GLN A 270 -8.85 19.31 0.30
CA GLN A 270 -9.84 18.93 -0.70
C GLN A 270 -10.51 20.15 -1.37
N SER A 271 -10.05 21.36 -1.04
CA SER A 271 -10.46 22.59 -1.70
C SER A 271 -9.90 22.69 -3.12
N VAL A 272 -10.32 23.73 -3.86
CA VAL A 272 -9.79 24.01 -5.19
C VAL A 272 -8.35 24.53 -5.19
N THR A 273 -7.88 25.05 -4.05
CA THR A 273 -6.62 25.80 -3.93
C THR A 273 -5.39 25.00 -4.34
N PRO A 274 -5.16 23.75 -3.86
CA PRO A 274 -3.96 23.00 -4.23
C PRO A 274 -3.87 22.74 -5.73
N VAL A 275 -4.98 22.35 -6.35
CA VAL A 275 -5.05 22.07 -7.80
C VAL A 275 -4.84 23.36 -8.59
N LEU A 276 -5.45 24.47 -8.16
CA LEU A 276 -5.28 25.78 -8.79
C LEU A 276 -3.83 26.25 -8.77
N GLU A 277 -3.17 26.23 -7.61
CA GLU A 277 -1.79 26.67 -7.47
C GLU A 277 -0.83 25.75 -8.23
N TRP A 278 -1.11 24.45 -8.25
CA TRP A 278 -0.33 23.48 -9.01
C TRP A 278 -0.45 23.66 -10.53
N LEU A 279 -1.66 23.91 -11.06
CA LEU A 279 -1.84 24.19 -12.48
C LEU A 279 -1.20 25.52 -12.89
N LYS A 280 -1.31 26.57 -12.06
CA LYS A 280 -0.58 27.83 -12.26
C LYS A 280 0.93 27.60 -12.29
N PHE A 281 1.45 26.80 -11.37
CA PHE A 281 2.86 26.43 -11.36
C PHE A 281 3.31 25.77 -12.67
N PHE A 282 2.52 24.83 -13.22
CA PHE A 282 2.86 24.23 -14.51
C PHE A 282 2.75 25.20 -15.68
N LYS A 283 1.76 26.08 -15.70
CA LYS A 283 1.63 27.12 -16.72
C LYS A 283 2.85 28.06 -16.71
N ASP A 284 3.18 28.60 -15.54
CA ASP A 284 4.15 29.68 -15.41
C ASP A 284 5.60 29.18 -15.43
N HIS A 285 5.84 27.98 -14.90
CA HIS A 285 7.20 27.44 -14.72
C HIS A 285 7.52 26.23 -15.59
N CYS A 286 6.51 25.53 -16.14
CA CYS A 286 6.73 24.31 -16.93
C CYS A 286 6.24 24.43 -18.38
N SER A 287 5.81 25.63 -18.79
CA SER A 287 5.34 25.93 -20.15
C SER A 287 4.18 25.06 -20.60
N MET A 288 3.34 24.64 -19.65
CA MET A 288 2.12 23.89 -19.93
C MET A 288 1.11 24.78 -20.66
N GLN A 289 0.71 24.40 -21.88
CA GLN A 289 -0.26 25.11 -22.71
C GLN A 289 -1.29 24.14 -23.28
N PRO A 290 -2.28 23.72 -22.47
CA PRO A 290 -3.29 22.75 -22.87
C PRO A 290 -4.29 23.37 -23.83
N GLU A 291 -4.62 22.64 -24.89
CA GLU A 291 -5.82 22.89 -25.70
C GLU A 291 -7.01 22.10 -25.14
N GLN A 292 -6.73 20.99 -24.44
CA GLN A 292 -7.72 20.18 -23.77
C GLN A 292 -7.21 19.58 -22.46
N ILE A 293 -8.04 19.60 -21.43
CA ILE A 293 -7.82 18.84 -20.19
C ILE A 293 -9.03 17.95 -19.93
N THR A 294 -8.76 16.68 -19.71
CA THR A 294 -9.75 15.71 -19.26
C THR A 294 -9.73 15.68 -17.74
N VAL A 295 -10.86 15.92 -17.09
CA VAL A 295 -11.01 15.91 -15.63
C VAL A 295 -12.04 14.87 -15.22
N ASP A 296 -12.03 14.52 -13.94
CA ASP A 296 -13.12 13.76 -13.36
C ASP A 296 -14.38 14.62 -13.28
N CYS A 297 -15.52 14.05 -12.86
CA CYS A 297 -16.74 14.81 -12.59
C CYS A 297 -16.61 15.67 -11.30
N SER A 298 -15.49 16.39 -11.17
CA SER A 298 -15.00 17.12 -10.01
C SER A 298 -15.09 18.62 -10.31
N ILE A 299 -15.98 19.31 -9.61
CA ILE A 299 -16.17 20.76 -9.75
C ILE A 299 -14.88 21.53 -9.43
N PRO A 300 -14.14 21.22 -8.34
CA PRO A 300 -12.88 21.91 -8.05
C PRO A 300 -11.86 21.81 -9.19
N GLU A 301 -11.74 20.63 -9.82
CA GLU A 301 -10.82 20.46 -10.96
C GLU A 301 -11.25 21.30 -12.16
N ALA A 302 -12.54 21.28 -12.50
CA ALA A 302 -13.06 22.07 -13.61
C ALA A 302 -12.84 23.58 -13.38
N ASP A 303 -13.14 24.07 -12.18
CA ASP A 303 -12.98 25.48 -11.81
C ASP A 303 -11.51 25.91 -11.82
N ALA A 304 -10.60 25.10 -11.26
CA ALA A 304 -9.17 25.37 -11.28
C ALA A 304 -8.64 25.50 -12.72
N ASN A 305 -9.11 24.65 -13.63
CA ASN A 305 -8.75 24.70 -15.05
C ASN A 305 -9.29 25.96 -15.73
N ARG A 306 -10.57 26.29 -15.53
CA ARG A 306 -11.20 27.51 -16.07
C ARG A 306 -10.43 28.76 -15.64
N VAL A 307 -10.08 28.86 -14.35
CA VAL A 307 -9.34 30.00 -13.81
C VAL A 307 -7.91 30.06 -14.35
N THR A 308 -7.24 28.92 -14.54
CA THR A 308 -5.82 28.90 -14.94
C THR A 308 -5.61 29.13 -16.43
N PHE A 309 -6.42 28.48 -17.28
CA PHE A 309 -6.21 28.44 -18.73
C PHE A 309 -7.25 29.22 -19.53
N GLY A 310 -8.37 29.60 -18.92
CA GLY A 310 -9.44 30.35 -19.58
C GLY A 310 -10.09 29.58 -20.74
N GLU A 311 -10.64 30.31 -21.70
CA GLU A 311 -11.38 29.75 -22.85
C GLU A 311 -10.48 29.00 -23.85
N ASN A 312 -9.16 29.19 -23.78
CA ASN A 312 -8.20 28.53 -24.68
C ASN A 312 -8.05 27.02 -24.40
N CYS A 313 -8.56 26.53 -23.26
CA CYS A 313 -8.49 25.14 -22.87
C CYS A 313 -9.89 24.53 -22.76
N ARG A 314 -10.19 23.57 -23.64
CA ARG A 314 -11.42 22.79 -23.56
C ARG A 314 -11.38 21.82 -22.38
N ILE A 315 -12.38 21.89 -21.51
CA ILE A 315 -12.57 20.88 -20.45
C ILE A 315 -13.37 19.73 -21.04
N GLN A 316 -12.83 18.52 -20.94
CA GLN A 316 -13.50 17.27 -21.28
C GLN A 316 -13.73 16.47 -20.00
N LEU A 317 -14.90 15.86 -19.85
CA LEU A 317 -15.13 14.93 -18.74
C LEU A 317 -14.58 13.54 -19.08
N CYS A 318 -13.99 12.88 -18.10
CA CYS A 318 -13.48 11.52 -18.24
C CYS A 318 -14.65 10.56 -18.53
N PHE A 319 -14.64 9.96 -19.72
CA PHE A 319 -15.69 9.03 -20.16
C PHE A 319 -15.89 7.86 -19.18
N PHE A 320 -14.79 7.33 -18.63
CA PHE A 320 -14.85 6.24 -17.65
C PHE A 320 -15.60 6.67 -16.39
N HIS A 321 -15.29 7.84 -15.84
CA HIS A 321 -15.94 8.35 -14.64
C HIS A 321 -17.39 8.75 -14.89
N VAL A 322 -17.70 9.35 -16.04
CA VAL A 322 -19.08 9.58 -16.49
C VAL A 322 -19.85 8.25 -16.55
N ALA A 323 -19.31 7.24 -17.24
CA ALA A 323 -19.94 5.92 -17.33
C ALA A 323 -20.08 5.23 -15.96
N GLN A 324 -19.12 5.40 -15.05
CA GLN A 324 -19.20 4.88 -13.69
C GLN A 324 -20.30 5.57 -12.88
N CYS A 325 -20.41 6.90 -12.97
CA CYS A 325 -21.50 7.67 -12.38
C CYS A 325 -22.86 7.20 -12.92
N CYS A 326 -22.98 7.03 -14.24
CA CYS A 326 -24.16 6.48 -14.89
C CYS A 326 -24.57 5.11 -14.32
N ARG A 327 -23.62 4.19 -14.20
CA ARG A 327 -23.85 2.85 -13.61
C ARG A 327 -24.33 2.95 -12.17
N ASN A 328 -23.70 3.79 -11.36
CA ASN A 328 -24.07 4.00 -9.96
C ASN A 328 -25.48 4.60 -9.84
N LEU A 329 -25.84 5.54 -10.71
CA LEU A 329 -27.20 6.10 -10.81
C LEU A 329 -28.23 5.01 -11.10
N ALA A 330 -27.98 4.15 -12.09
CA ALA A 330 -28.86 3.03 -12.44
C ALA A 330 -29.13 2.09 -11.25
N THR A 331 -28.17 1.92 -10.32
CA THR A 331 -28.37 1.11 -9.11
C THR A 331 -29.26 1.76 -8.06
N LYS A 332 -29.36 3.09 -8.03
CA LYS A 332 -30.12 3.87 -7.04
C LYS A 332 -31.60 4.01 -7.37
N PHE A 333 -32.04 3.63 -8.57
CA PHE A 333 -33.46 3.56 -8.90
C PHE A 333 -34.14 2.53 -8.00
N LYS A 334 -35.01 3.03 -7.11
CA LYS A 334 -35.98 2.22 -6.36
C LYS A 334 -37.36 2.40 -7.01
N ASN A 335 -38.12 1.32 -7.11
CA ASN A 335 -39.48 1.39 -7.64
C ASN A 335 -40.35 2.26 -6.72
N GLN A 336 -41.33 2.94 -7.31
CA GLN A 336 -42.51 3.34 -6.55
C GLN A 336 -43.21 2.07 -6.02
N PRO A 337 -43.81 2.10 -4.81
CA PRO A 337 -44.50 0.94 -4.26
C PRO A 337 -45.60 0.47 -5.23
N GLY A 338 -45.52 -0.79 -5.68
CA GLY A 338 -46.54 -1.41 -6.55
C GLY A 338 -46.12 -1.70 -8.00
N GLN A 339 -44.97 -1.22 -8.48
CA GLN A 339 -44.43 -1.62 -9.79
C GLN A 339 -43.40 -2.75 -9.66
N TYR A 340 -43.78 -3.98 -10.01
CA TYR A 340 -42.85 -5.10 -10.15
C TYR A 340 -42.24 -5.13 -11.57
N ASN A 341 -41.64 -4.04 -12.00
CA ASN A 341 -40.88 -4.06 -13.25
C ASN A 341 -39.54 -4.76 -13.02
N ASN A 342 -39.11 -5.55 -14.01
CA ASN A 342 -37.83 -6.26 -13.99
C ASN A 342 -36.69 -5.23 -13.91
N MET A 343 -36.13 -5.03 -12.73
CA MET A 343 -35.10 -4.04 -12.41
C MET A 343 -33.91 -4.08 -13.38
N LYS A 344 -33.62 -5.28 -13.93
CA LYS A 344 -32.58 -5.47 -14.94
C LYS A 344 -32.91 -4.76 -16.27
N VAL A 345 -34.17 -4.73 -16.66
CA VAL A 345 -34.66 -4.07 -17.88
C VAL A 345 -34.62 -2.55 -17.72
N ILE A 346 -35.09 -2.01 -16.59
CA ILE A 346 -35.02 -0.55 -16.31
C ILE A 346 -33.57 -0.08 -16.31
N ARG A 347 -32.67 -0.80 -15.60
CA ARG A 347 -31.23 -0.49 -15.60
C ARG A 347 -30.61 -0.58 -17.00
N GLY A 348 -31.00 -1.59 -17.78
CA GLY A 348 -30.57 -1.76 -19.17
C GLY A 348 -30.97 -0.57 -20.04
N ASN A 349 -32.23 -0.12 -19.93
CA ASN A 349 -32.75 1.01 -20.70
C ASN A 349 -32.05 2.32 -20.32
N VAL A 350 -31.89 2.61 -19.02
CA VAL A 350 -31.18 3.81 -18.53
C VAL A 350 -29.72 3.82 -19.02
N MET A 351 -29.03 2.69 -18.97
CA MET A 351 -27.66 2.59 -19.48
C MET A 351 -27.58 2.76 -21.00
N SER A 352 -28.55 2.22 -21.75
CA SER A 352 -28.60 2.38 -23.20
C SER A 352 -28.85 3.83 -23.62
N GLU A 353 -29.73 4.55 -22.92
CA GLU A 353 -29.97 5.98 -23.18
C GLU A 353 -28.73 6.82 -22.84
N LEU A 354 -28.08 6.56 -21.70
CA LEU A 354 -26.83 7.23 -21.32
C LEU A 354 -25.71 6.96 -22.34
N GLN A 355 -25.57 5.73 -22.84
CA GLN A 355 -24.63 5.42 -23.92
C GLN A 355 -24.97 6.19 -25.20
N SER A 356 -26.25 6.27 -25.58
CA SER A 356 -26.70 7.04 -26.76
C SER A 356 -26.37 8.54 -26.66
N ILE A 357 -26.38 9.11 -25.44
CA ILE A 357 -25.91 10.48 -25.19
C ILE A 357 -24.39 10.56 -25.32
N MET A 358 -23.65 9.64 -24.67
CA MET A 358 -22.20 9.67 -24.60
C MET A 358 -21.50 9.46 -25.96
N TYR A 359 -22.12 8.71 -26.87
CA TYR A 359 -21.60 8.45 -28.22
C TYR A 359 -22.20 9.38 -29.30
N GLU A 360 -23.06 10.32 -28.91
CA GLU A 360 -23.59 11.31 -29.84
C GLU A 360 -22.50 12.31 -30.24
N THR A 361 -22.43 12.63 -31.53
CA THR A 361 -21.37 13.46 -32.10
C THR A 361 -21.86 14.86 -32.46
N VAL A 362 -23.18 15.05 -32.55
CA VAL A 362 -23.83 16.33 -32.86
C VAL A 362 -24.26 17.00 -31.56
N ARG A 363 -23.76 18.21 -31.29
CA ARG A 363 -23.99 18.94 -30.03
C ARG A 363 -25.47 19.17 -29.76
N GLU A 364 -26.23 19.55 -30.78
CA GLU A 364 -27.66 19.83 -30.68
C GLU A 364 -28.42 18.57 -30.24
N ASN A 365 -28.07 17.41 -30.82
CA ASN A 365 -28.63 16.11 -30.45
C ASN A 365 -28.23 15.69 -29.03
N VAL A 366 -27.00 15.99 -28.59
CA VAL A 366 -26.57 15.76 -27.20
C VAL A 366 -27.49 16.52 -26.24
N ILE A 367 -27.70 17.82 -26.49
CA ILE A 367 -28.53 18.68 -25.65
C ILE A 367 -29.96 18.14 -25.61
N GLU A 368 -30.53 17.82 -26.77
CA GLU A 368 -31.88 17.28 -26.85
C GLU A 368 -32.02 15.96 -26.07
N LYS A 369 -31.10 15.01 -26.28
CA LYS A 369 -31.12 13.72 -25.57
C LYS A 369 -30.92 13.89 -24.06
N ILE A 370 -30.10 14.85 -23.61
CA ILE A 370 -29.94 15.18 -22.19
C ILE A 370 -31.25 15.73 -21.62
N CYS A 371 -31.92 16.65 -22.32
CA CYS A 371 -33.21 17.18 -21.89
C CYS A 371 -34.27 16.08 -21.78
N GLN A 372 -34.40 15.22 -22.79
CA GLN A 372 -35.32 14.08 -22.77
C GLN A 372 -34.99 13.09 -21.65
N PHE A 373 -33.71 12.85 -21.38
CA PHE A 373 -33.27 11.99 -20.29
C PHE A 373 -33.61 12.59 -18.92
N ARG A 374 -33.49 13.92 -18.77
CA ARG A 374 -33.88 14.69 -17.57
C ARG A 374 -35.37 14.59 -17.24
N GLU A 375 -36.23 14.62 -18.25
CA GLU A 375 -37.68 14.51 -18.04
C GLU A 375 -38.12 13.12 -17.57
N LYS A 376 -37.39 12.07 -17.97
CA LYS A 376 -37.73 10.67 -17.66
C LYS A 376 -37.31 10.22 -16.26
N VAL A 377 -36.41 10.94 -15.61
CA VAL A 377 -35.77 10.51 -14.37
C VAL A 377 -35.82 11.63 -13.34
N ASP A 378 -36.42 11.36 -12.17
CA ASP A 378 -36.48 12.33 -11.08
C ASP A 378 -35.08 12.46 -10.40
N PHE A 379 -34.43 13.59 -10.61
CA PHE A 379 -32.99 13.81 -10.37
C PHE A 379 -32.64 14.55 -9.07
N SER A 380 -33.56 14.64 -8.12
CA SER A 380 -33.42 15.45 -6.89
C SER A 380 -32.22 15.16 -5.96
N SER A 381 -31.28 14.25 -6.28
CA SER A 381 -30.21 13.85 -5.34
C SER A 381 -28.80 13.54 -5.88
N THR A 382 -28.43 13.85 -7.14
CA THR A 382 -27.10 13.39 -7.66
C THR A 382 -26.17 14.47 -8.23
N LYS A 383 -24.91 14.47 -7.75
CA LYS A 383 -23.77 15.32 -8.22
C LYS A 383 -23.60 15.33 -9.75
N PHE A 384 -23.96 14.23 -10.42
CA PHE A 384 -23.87 14.03 -11.86
C PHE A 384 -24.67 15.07 -12.67
N CYS A 385 -25.82 15.53 -12.17
CA CYS A 385 -26.68 16.46 -12.90
C CYS A 385 -26.19 17.91 -12.87
N ARG A 386 -25.45 18.30 -11.82
CA ARG A 386 -24.79 19.62 -11.80
C ARG A 386 -23.71 19.70 -12.88
N VAL A 387 -22.97 18.61 -13.06
CA VAL A 387 -21.88 18.51 -14.05
C VAL A 387 -22.40 18.41 -15.49
N LEU A 388 -23.59 17.84 -15.73
CA LEU A 388 -24.23 17.84 -17.07
C LEU A 388 -24.99 19.14 -17.40
N GLY A 389 -25.17 20.05 -16.44
CA GLY A 389 -25.93 21.30 -16.61
C GLY A 389 -25.08 22.53 -16.88
N GLU A 390 -23.77 22.42 -16.70
CA GLU A 390 -22.74 23.39 -17.09
C GLU A 390 -22.02 22.91 -18.35
#